data_AF-A0A7J3EM27-F1
#
_entry.id   AF-A0A7J3EM27-F1
#
_cell.length_a   1.000
_cell.length_b   1.000
_cell.length_c   1.000
_cell.angle_alpha   90.00
_cell.angle_beta   90.00
_cell.angle_gamma   90.00
#
_symmetry.space_group_name_H-M   'P 1'
#
loop_
_entity.id
_entity.type
_entity.pdbx_description
1 polymer ?
#
loop_
_entity_poly.entity_id
_entity_poly.type
_entity_poly.pdbx_seq_one_letter_code
_entity_poly.pdbx_strand_id
1 'polypeptide(L)'
;LIASGADVAIAISLRSGETRVYVRASQKIIEVLKSPIASDLVTFIARELGGSGGGHEGAAGLLLNYEANVNELLRLVKQFFVKLGMRVNVLEEGRWIDKCLS
;
A
#
# COMPACT_ATOMS: atom_id res chain seq x y z
N LEU A 1 1.42 -11.71 7.47
CA LEU A 1 0.27 -10.87 7.09
C LEU A 1 -0.66 -11.62 6.14
N ILE A 2 -0.27 -11.88 4.88
CA ILE A 2 -1.14 -12.64 3.95
C ILE A 2 -1.43 -14.06 4.47
N ALA A 3 -0.41 -14.81 4.90
CA ALA A 3 -0.59 -16.12 5.54
C ALA A 3 -1.37 -16.06 6.87
N SER A 4 -1.55 -14.86 7.44
CA SER A 4 -2.31 -14.62 8.66
C SER A 4 -3.79 -14.26 8.37
N GLY A 5 -4.22 -14.35 7.11
CA GLY A 5 -5.61 -14.11 6.69
C GLY A 5 -5.91 -12.72 6.14
N ALA A 6 -4.91 -11.84 5.97
CA ALA A 6 -5.13 -10.52 5.39
C ALA A 6 -5.39 -10.60 3.88
N ASP A 7 -6.40 -9.87 3.39
CA ASP A 7 -6.67 -9.74 1.96
C ASP A 7 -5.63 -8.89 1.25
N VAL A 8 -5.20 -7.79 1.88
CA VAL A 8 -4.10 -6.94 1.40
C VAL A 8 -3.18 -6.63 2.58
N ALA A 9 -1.87 -6.71 2.33
CA ALA A 9 -0.83 -6.34 3.26
C ALA A 9 0.05 -5.26 2.63
N ILE A 10 0.30 -4.17 3.38
CA ILE A 10 1.10 -3.04 2.96
C ILE A 10 2.22 -2.85 3.97
N ALA A 11 3.46 -2.77 3.49
CA ALA A 11 4.62 -2.42 4.30
C ALA A 11 5.23 -1.12 3.77
N ILE A 12 5.51 -0.18 4.67
CA ILE A 12 6.10 1.12 4.34
C ILE A 12 7.44 1.22 5.06
N SER A 13 8.48 1.60 4.33
CA SER A 13 9.81 1.87 4.85
C SER A 13 10.21 3.29 4.47
N LEU A 14 10.60 4.10 5.45
CA LEU A 14 11.14 5.44 5.29
C LEU A 14 12.57 5.40 5.78
N ARG A 15 13.55 5.46 4.88
CA ARG A 15 14.97 5.39 5.23
C ARG A 15 15.80 6.15 4.22
N SER A 16 16.86 6.79 4.70
CA SER A 16 17.89 7.41 3.84
C SER A 16 17.33 8.41 2.82
N GLY A 17 16.29 9.16 3.17
CA GLY A 17 15.69 10.12 2.24
C GLY A 17 14.82 9.48 1.14
N GLU A 18 14.43 8.21 1.26
CA GLU A 18 13.52 7.54 0.32
C GLU A 18 12.37 6.83 1.05
N THR A 19 11.25 6.68 0.34
CA THR A 19 10.11 5.88 0.79
C THR A 19 9.91 4.69 -0.13
N ARG A 20 9.87 3.49 0.45
CA ARG A 20 9.51 2.26 -0.23
C ARG A 20 8.19 1.73 0.30
N VAL A 21 7.24 1.43 -0.59
CA VAL A 21 5.99 0.76 -0.24
C VAL A 21 5.95 -0.59 -0.93
N TYR A 22 5.64 -1.65 -0.18
CA TYR A 22 5.46 -3.00 -0.69
C TYR A 22 4.03 -3.43 -0.45
N VAL A 23 3.38 -3.91 -1.50
CA VAL A 23 2.01 -4.39 -1.45
C VAL A 23 2.00 -5.88 -1.76
N ARG A 24 1.23 -6.63 -0.98
CA ARG A 24 0.84 -8.01 -1.27
C ARG A 24 -0.67 -8.14 -1.17
N ALA A 25 -1.25 -8.93 -2.06
CA ALA A 25 -2.66 -9.27 -2.01
C ALA A 25 -2.82 -10.79 -2.00
N SER A 26 -3.87 -11.27 -1.32
CA SER A 26 -4.24 -12.67 -1.30
C SER A 26 -4.83 -13.09 -2.65
N GLN A 27 -4.68 -14.37 -3.00
CA GLN A 27 -5.31 -14.91 -4.22
C GLN A 27 -6.83 -14.70 -4.21
N LYS A 28 -7.46 -14.87 -3.05
CA LYS A 28 -8.89 -14.69 -2.84
C LYS A 28 -9.37 -13.29 -3.25
N ILE A 29 -8.69 -12.22 -2.84
CA ILE A 29 -9.14 -10.87 -3.17
C ILE A 29 -8.91 -10.53 -4.65
N ILE A 30 -7.85 -11.07 -5.25
CA ILE A 30 -7.57 -10.91 -6.69
C ILE A 30 -8.70 -11.54 -7.52
N GLU A 31 -9.15 -12.74 -7.15
CA GLU A 31 -10.25 -13.44 -7.82
C GLU A 31 -11.60 -12.72 -7.67
N VAL A 32 -11.87 -12.16 -6.48
CA VAL A 32 -13.11 -11.42 -6.20
C VAL A 32 -13.15 -10.10 -6.98
N LEU A 33 -12.05 -9.35 -6.98
CA LEU A 33 -11.99 -8.03 -7.62
C LEU A 33 -11.72 -8.10 -9.12
N LYS A 34 -11.18 -9.23 -9.61
CA LYS A 34 -10.72 -9.40 -11.01
C LYS A 34 -9.81 -8.25 -11.48
N SER A 35 -9.00 -7.74 -10.56
CA SER A 35 -8.11 -6.60 -10.78
C SER A 35 -6.73 -6.90 -10.20
N PRO A 36 -5.66 -6.37 -10.83
CA PRO A 36 -4.30 -6.46 -10.30
C PRO A 36 -4.09 -5.48 -9.14
N ILE A 37 -4.86 -5.67 -8.06
CA ILE A 37 -5.06 -4.71 -6.97
C ILE A 37 -3.74 -4.17 -6.36
N ALA A 38 -2.71 -5.01 -6.27
CA ALA A 38 -1.42 -4.59 -5.74
C ALA A 38 -0.74 -3.57 -6.67
N SER A 39 -0.72 -3.85 -7.97
CA SER A 39 -0.14 -2.98 -9.00
C SER A 39 -0.94 -1.68 -9.15
N ASP A 40 -2.27 -1.78 -9.12
CA ASP A 40 -3.17 -0.63 -9.21
C ASP A 40 -2.96 0.34 -8.04
N LEU A 41 -2.80 -0.19 -6.81
CA LEU A 41 -2.56 0.65 -5.62
C LEU A 41 -1.22 1.39 -5.71
N VAL A 42 -0.12 0.72 -6.04
CA VAL A 42 1.18 1.41 -6.12
C VAL A 42 1.24 2.40 -7.28
N THR A 43 0.57 2.10 -8.39
CA THR A 43 0.45 3.02 -9.53
C THR A 43 -0.36 4.25 -9.17
N PHE A 44 -1.45 4.07 -8.42
CA PHE A 44 -2.25 5.18 -7.90
C PHE A 44 -1.40 6.09 -7.00
N ILE A 45 -0.70 5.54 -6.02
CA ILE A 45 0.15 6.33 -5.12
C ILE A 45 1.30 7.01 -5.88
N ALA A 46 1.95 6.32 -6.83
CA ALA A 46 3.02 6.91 -7.66
C ALA A 46 2.55 8.13 -8.45
N ARG A 47 1.31 8.11 -8.97
CA ARG A 47 0.73 9.24 -9.70
C ARG A 47 0.44 10.43 -8.81
N GLU A 48 -0.04 10.19 -7.59
CA GLU A 48 -0.40 11.26 -6.64
C GLU A 48 0.82 11.90 -5.99
N LEU A 49 1.86 11.11 -5.70
CA LEU A 49 3.02 11.54 -4.92
C LEU A 49 4.29 11.79 -5.75
N GLY A 50 4.28 11.44 -7.04
CA GLY A 50 5.47 11.55 -7.89
C GLY A 50 6.52 10.50 -7.51
N GLY A 51 6.48 9.36 -8.21
CA GLY A 51 7.45 8.28 -8.02
C GLY A 51 7.32 7.19 -9.07
N SER A 52 7.89 6.02 -8.78
CA SER A 52 7.86 4.86 -9.68
C SER A 52 7.28 3.65 -8.98
N GLY A 53 6.18 3.12 -9.50
CA GLY A 53 5.51 1.93 -8.99
C GLY A 53 5.32 0.87 -10.07
N GLY A 54 5.35 -0.40 -9.69
CA GLY A 54 5.13 -1.52 -10.60
C GLY A 54 5.02 -2.87 -9.89
N GLY A 55 4.53 -3.88 -10.60
CA GLY A 55 4.38 -5.23 -10.07
C GLY A 55 3.34 -6.07 -10.80
N HIS A 56 3.01 -7.21 -10.19
CA HIS A 56 2.00 -8.15 -10.64
C HIS A 56 0.74 -8.04 -9.78
N GLU A 57 -0.31 -8.77 -10.17
CA GLU A 57 -1.65 -8.71 -9.55
C GLU A 57 -1.66 -8.82 -8.02
N GLY A 58 -0.85 -9.72 -7.46
CA GLY A 58 -0.76 -9.97 -6.02
C GLY A 58 0.47 -9.39 -5.33
N ALA A 59 1.37 -8.74 -6.06
CA ALA A 59 2.65 -8.29 -5.51
C ALA A 59 3.20 -7.09 -6.27
N ALA A 60 3.34 -5.95 -5.60
CA ALA A 60 3.84 -4.73 -6.21
C ALA A 60 4.69 -3.89 -5.25
N GLY A 61 5.44 -2.94 -5.82
CA GLY A 61 6.31 -2.04 -5.09
C GLY A 61 6.23 -0.60 -5.62
N LEU A 62 6.51 0.36 -4.75
CA LEU A 62 6.63 1.78 -5.02
C LEU A 62 7.95 2.31 -4.46
N LEU A 63 8.60 3.19 -5.21
CA LEU A 63 9.71 4.01 -4.76
C LEU A 63 9.36 5.50 -4.91
N LEU A 64 9.52 6.26 -3.83
CA LEU A 64 9.56 7.72 -3.81
C LEU A 64 10.97 8.15 -3.41
N ASN A 65 11.59 9.06 -4.17
CA ASN A 65 12.95 9.56 -3.91
C ASN A 65 12.98 10.66 -2.83
N TYR A 66 12.07 10.58 -1.86
CA TYR A 66 11.94 11.45 -0.70
C TYR A 66 11.25 10.69 0.44
N GLU A 67 11.38 11.17 1.68
CA GLU A 67 10.63 10.67 2.83
C GLU A 67 9.21 11.26 2.83
N ALA A 68 8.23 10.44 2.48
CA ALA A 68 6.84 10.84 2.39
C ALA A 68 6.19 10.89 3.77
N ASN A 69 5.21 11.78 3.92
CA ASN A 69 4.42 11.84 5.13
C ASN A 69 3.57 10.56 5.27
N VAL A 70 3.76 9.80 6.35
CA VAL A 70 3.04 8.55 6.59
C VAL A 70 1.52 8.75 6.64
N ASN A 71 1.04 9.85 7.21
CA ASN A 71 -0.39 10.14 7.27
C ASN A 71 -0.97 10.39 5.87
N GLU A 72 -0.18 11.00 4.98
CA GLU A 72 -0.57 11.18 3.59
C GLU A 72 -0.63 9.85 2.83
N LEU A 73 0.37 8.97 3.03
CA LEU A 73 0.35 7.61 2.46
C LEU A 73 -0.90 6.85 2.93
N LEU A 74 -1.20 6.88 4.23
CA LEU A 74 -2.39 6.23 4.80
C LEU A 74 -3.68 6.81 4.21
N ARG A 75 -3.76 8.14 4.04
CA ARG A 75 -4.89 8.81 3.39
C ARG A 75 -5.09 8.31 1.96
N LEU A 76 -4.03 8.20 1.18
CA LEU A 76 -4.09 7.72 -0.21
C LEU A 76 -4.51 6.25 -0.28
N VAL A 77 -3.98 5.39 0.60
CA VAL A 77 -4.41 3.99 0.68
C VAL A 77 -5.92 3.90 0.96
N LYS A 78 -6.44 4.65 1.94
CA LYS A 78 -7.87 4.68 2.25
C LYS A 78 -8.68 5.19 1.05
N GLN A 79 -8.23 6.27 0.41
CA GLN A 79 -8.90 6.85 -0.75
C GLN A 79 -8.97 5.87 -1.94
N PHE A 80 -7.91 5.09 -2.17
CA PHE A 80 -7.89 4.07 -3.22
C PHE A 80 -8.99 3.03 -3.03
N PHE A 81 -9.08 2.43 -1.84
CA PHE A 81 -10.11 1.41 -1.57
C PHE A 81 -11.53 1.98 -1.57
N VAL A 82 -11.73 3.21 -1.09
CA VAL A 82 -13.02 3.91 -1.18
C VAL A 82 -13.44 4.10 -2.65
N LYS A 83 -12.51 4.49 -3.54
CA LYS A 83 -12.79 4.64 -4.99
C LYS A 83 -13.21 3.32 -5.65
N LEU A 84 -12.79 2.18 -5.10
CA LEU A 84 -13.20 0.85 -5.56
C LEU A 84 -14.56 0.40 -5.00
N GLY A 85 -15.27 1.27 -4.27
CA GLY A 85 -16.55 0.95 -3.65
C GLY A 85 -16.45 0.01 -2.45
N MET A 86 -15.24 -0.22 -1.93
CA MET A 86 -15.02 -1.10 -0.78
C MET A 86 -15.23 -0.35 0.54
N ARG A 87 -15.89 -1.00 1.49
CA ARG A 87 -15.87 -0.56 2.90
C ARG A 87 -14.54 -0.97 3.52
N VAL A 88 -13.70 0.01 3.84
CA VAL A 88 -12.43 -0.20 4.53
C VAL A 88 -12.68 -0.23 6.03
N ASN A 89 -12.43 -1.37 6.67
CA ASN A 89 -12.37 -1.49 8.11
C ASN A 89 -10.90 -1.57 8.53
N VAL A 90 -10.41 -0.52 9.20
CA VAL A 90 -9.06 -0.52 9.76
C VAL A 90 -9.11 -1.22 11.11
N LEU A 91 -8.53 -2.42 11.20
CA LEU A 91 -8.46 -3.18 12.46
C LEU A 91 -7.37 -2.64 13.39
N GLU A 92 -6.30 -2.09 12.82
CA GLU A 92 -5.14 -1.58 13.56
C GLU A 92 -4.36 -0.60 12.68
N GLU A 93 -3.97 0.56 13.23
CA GLU A 93 -3.16 1.58 12.55
C GLU A 93 -2.02 2.00 13.47
N GLY A 94 -0.80 2.12 12.95
CA GLY A 94 0.30 2.77 13.67
C GLY A 94 1.01 1.98 14.77
N ARG A 95 0.75 0.68 14.99
CA ARG A 95 1.43 -0.12 16.04
C ARG A 95 2.97 -0.06 15.97
N TRP A 96 3.54 0.23 14.80
CA TRP A 96 4.99 0.34 14.59
C TRP A 96 5.44 1.66 13.95
N ILE A 97 4.57 2.68 13.89
CA ILE A 97 4.91 3.97 13.25
C ILE A 97 6.14 4.59 13.92
N ASP A 98 6.23 4.51 15.25
CA ASP A 98 7.35 5.05 16.03
C ASP A 98 8.67 4.33 15.75
N LYS A 99 8.63 3.09 15.23
CA LYS A 99 9.84 2.33 14.84
C LYS A 99 10.29 2.60 13.40
N CYS A 100 9.50 3.33 12.63
CA CYS A 100 9.92 3.80 11.31
C CYS A 100 10.74 5.10 11.38
N LEU A 101 10.69 5.81 12.51
CA LEU A 101 11.37 7.09 12.73
C LEU A 101 12.71 6.96 13.48
N SER A 102 13.11 5.74 13.84
CA SER A 102 14.32 5.42 14.60
C SER A 102 15.46 4.90 13.72
#